data_AF-A0A7L7IMD6-F1
#
_entry.id   AF-A0A7L7IMD6-F1
#
_cell.length_a   1.000
_cell.length_b   1.000
_cell.length_c   1.000
_cell.angle_alpha   90.00
_cell.angle_beta   90.00
_cell.angle_gamma   90.00
#
_symmetry.space_group_name_H-M   'P 1'
#
loop_
_entity.id
_entity.type
_entity.pdbx_description
1 polymer ?
#
loop_
_entity_poly.entity_id
_entity_poly.type
_entity_poly.pdbx_seq_one_letter_code
_entity_poly.pdbx_strand_id
1 'polypeptide(L)' 'MKFPLILTVLASMAASCFSSAYATGMTPEFSVLLVNANDNGASINVKNTDDKAELLYTVMTPTY' A
#
# COMPACT_ATOMS: atom_id res chain seq x y z
N MET A 1 -9.65 -24.70 -38.88
CA MET A 1 -9.61 -23.34 -38.32
C MET A 1 -9.97 -23.33 -36.83
N LYS A 2 -9.26 -24.10 -35.97
CA LYS A 2 -9.62 -24.30 -34.54
C LYS A 2 -8.48 -23.98 -33.55
N PHE A 3 -7.24 -23.94 -34.05
CA PHE A 3 -6.04 -23.63 -33.27
C PHE A 3 -5.98 -22.19 -32.72
N PRO A 4 -6.45 -21.13 -33.43
CA PRO A 4 -6.36 -19.77 -32.88
C PRO A 4 -7.32 -19.57 -31.70
N LEU A 5 -8.45 -20.27 -31.69
CA LEU A 5 -9.45 -20.15 -30.62
C LEU A 5 -8.94 -20.67 -29.28
N ILE A 6 -8.20 -21.78 -29.28
CA ILE A 6 -7.56 -22.34 -28.07
C ILE A 6 -6.49 -21.38 -27.53
N LEU A 7 -5.69 -20.79 -28.42
CA LEU A 7 -4.65 -19.84 -28.02
C LEU A 7 -5.23 -18.55 -27.42
N THR A 8 -6.36 -18.05 -27.97
CA THR A 8 -7.05 -16.88 -27.42
C THR A 8 -7.67 -17.16 -26.05
N VAL A 9 -8.26 -18.34 -25.84
CA VAL A 9 -8.83 -18.73 -24.54
C VAL A 9 -7.73 -18.84 -23.49
N LEU A 10 -6.60 -19.47 -23.82
CA LEU A 10 -5.48 -19.63 -22.90
C LEU A 10 -4.84 -18.28 -22.52
N ALA A 11 -4.71 -17.37 -23.49
CA ALA A 11 -4.22 -16.01 -23.23
C ALA A 11 -5.16 -15.21 -22.32
N SER A 12 -6.48 -15.36 -22.47
CA SER A 12 -7.47 -14.68 -21.61
C SER A 12 -7.48 -15.17 -20.17
N MET A 13 -7.22 -16.47 -19.94
CA MET A 13 -7.09 -17.04 -18.59
C MET A 13 -5.81 -16.59 -17.87
N ALA A 14 -4.72 -16.36 -18.61
CA ALA A 14 -3.49 -15.84 -18.00
C ALA A 14 -3.64 -14.40 -17.49
N ALA A 15 -4.49 -13.60 -18.13
CA ALA A 15 -4.74 -12.20 -17.73
C ALA A 15 -5.65 -12.06 -16.50
N SER A 16 -6.36 -13.10 -16.06
CA SER A 16 -7.19 -13.02 -14.85
C SER A 16 -6.41 -13.25 -13.55
N CYS A 17 -5.14 -13.65 -13.64
CA CYS A 17 -4.29 -13.98 -12.49
C CYS A 17 -3.45 -12.81 -11.98
N PHE A 18 -3.66 -11.58 -12.47
CA PHE A 18 -3.02 -10.40 -11.90
C PHE A 18 -3.62 -10.16 -10.51
N SER A 19 -2.95 -10.68 -9.48
CA SER A 19 -3.17 -10.27 -8.11
C SER A 19 -3.10 -8.75 -8.05
N SER A 20 -4.18 -8.11 -7.63
CA SER A 20 -4.20 -6.69 -7.30
C SER A 20 -3.04 -6.42 -6.35
N ALA A 21 -2.09 -5.60 -6.80
CA ALA A 21 -1.10 -5.03 -5.90
C ALA A 21 -1.86 -4.13 -4.94
N TYR A 22 -2.28 -4.68 -3.80
CA TYR A 22 -2.89 -3.89 -2.73
C TYR A 22 -1.80 -2.96 -2.21
N ALA A 23 -1.99 -1.66 -2.40
CA ALA A 23 -1.25 -0.69 -1.61
C ALA A 23 -1.58 -0.98 -0.14
N THR A 24 -0.56 -1.27 0.67
CA THR A 24 -0.74 -1.53 2.12
C THR A 24 -1.42 -0.31 2.76
N GLY A 25 -2.53 -0.55 3.47
CA GLY A 25 -3.48 0.45 3.84
C GLY A 25 -3.14 1.17 5.14
N MET A 26 -1.97 1.78 5.27
CA MET A 26 -1.65 2.64 6.42
C MET A 26 -1.40 4.08 5.92
N THR A 27 -2.40 4.94 6.06
CA THR A 27 -2.37 6.30 5.52
C THR A 27 -2.24 7.33 6.65
N PRO A 28 -1.17 8.16 6.68
CA PRO A 28 -1.07 9.26 7.63
C PRO A 28 -2.03 10.40 7.27
N GLU A 29 -2.47 11.17 8.26
CA GLU A 29 -3.29 12.36 8.05
C GLU A 29 -2.59 13.45 7.22
N PHE A 30 -1.27 13.54 7.32
CA PHE A 30 -0.41 14.49 6.60
C PHE A 30 0.84 13.80 6.06
N SER A 31 1.41 14.33 4.97
CA SER A 31 2.64 13.79 4.37
C SER A 31 3.93 14.22 5.08
N VAL A 32 3.88 15.32 5.83
CA VAL A 32 5.02 15.90 6.54
C VAL A 32 4.62 16.22 7.97
N LEU A 33 5.40 15.74 8.94
CA LEU A 33 5.28 16.09 10.35
C LEU A 33 6.35 17.11 10.70
N LEU A 34 5.94 18.32 11.08
CA LEU A 34 6.85 19.34 11.59
C LEU A 34 7.00 19.16 13.10
N VAL A 35 8.24 19.02 13.57
CA VAL A 35 8.54 18.83 14.99
C VAL A 35 9.22 20.08 15.53
N ASN A 36 8.63 20.67 16.57
CA ASN A 36 9.21 21.79 17.29
C ASN A 36 9.80 21.32 18.62
N ALA A 37 11.08 21.60 18.84
CA ALA A 37 11.77 21.20 20.06
C ALA A 37 11.17 21.86 21.32
N ASN A 38 10.64 23.08 21.22
CA ASN A 38 10.03 23.79 22.34
C ASN A 38 8.73 23.12 22.82
N ASP A 39 8.07 22.38 21.93
CA ASP A 39 6.80 21.71 22.20
C ASP A 39 7.01 20.26 22.70
N ASN A 40 8.27 19.85 22.93
CA ASN A 40 8.68 18.53 23.41
C ASN A 40 8.20 17.34 22.54
N GLY A 41 7.92 17.59 21.26
CA GLY A 41 7.55 16.54 20.30
C GLY A 41 6.48 16.99 19.32
N ALA A 42 5.92 16.01 18.61
CA ALA A 42 4.76 16.18 17.73
C ALA A 42 3.97 14.87 17.67
N SER A 43 2.72 14.95 17.24
CA SER A 43 1.84 13.79 17.05
C SER A 43 1.39 13.70 15.61
N ILE A 44 1.17 12.48 15.12
CA ILE A 44 0.57 12.22 13.82
C ILE A 44 -0.45 11.09 13.93
N ASN A 45 -1.61 11.27 13.31
CA ASN A 45 -2.60 10.21 13.19
C ASN A 45 -2.36 9.36 11.95
N VAL A 46 -2.45 8.04 12.08
CA VAL A 46 -2.36 7.08 10.96
C VAL A 46 -3.60 6.20 10.97
N LYS A 47 -4.29 6.12 9.83
CA LYS A 47 -5.49 5.33 9.66
C LYS A 47 -5.19 4.06 8.86
N ASN A 48 -5.67 2.93 9.37
CA ASN A 48 -5.78 1.71 8.58
C ASN A 48 -6.95 1.84 7.59
N THR A 49 -6.68 1.77 6.30
CA THR A 49 -7.66 1.85 5.20
C THR A 49 -8.03 0.49 4.63
N ASP A 50 -7.41 -0.59 5.09
CA ASP A 50 -7.77 -1.95 4.70
C ASP A 50 -9.05 -2.42 5.41
N ASP A 51 -9.65 -3.48 4.87
CA ASP A 51 -10.87 -4.11 5.40
C ASP A 51 -10.60 -5.08 6.57
N LYS A 52 -9.34 -5.19 6.99
CA LYS A 52 -8.85 -6.08 8.05
C LYS A 52 -7.92 -5.35 9.00
N ALA A 53 -7.82 -5.86 10.23
CA ALA A 53 -6.87 -5.34 11.21
C ALA A 53 -5.42 -5.65 10.80
N GLU A 54 -4.55 -4.65 10.90
CA GLU A 54 -3.12 -4.75 10.61
C GLU A 54 -2.27 -4.11 11.74
N LEU A 55 -0.99 -4.49 11.82
CA LEU A 55 -0.04 -3.94 12.80
C LEU A 55 0.58 -2.65 12.25
N LEU A 56 0.55 -1.57 13.03
CA LEU A 56 1.32 -0.38 12.74
C LEU A 56 2.77 -0.56 13.24
N TYR A 57 3.72 -0.53 12.32
CA TYR A 57 5.15 -0.49 12.61
C TYR A 57 5.74 0.83 12.10
N THR A 58 6.49 1.53 12.93
CA THR A 58 7.06 2.85 12.60
C THR A 58 8.55 2.89 12.95
N VAL A 59 9.34 3.46 12.05
CA VAL A 59 10.79 3.64 12.22
C VAL A 59 11.12 5.10 11.97
N MET A 60 11.95 5.68 12.84
CA MET A 60 12.56 6.98 12.63
C MET A 60 14.00 6.78 12.18
N THR A 61 14.32 7.30 10.99
CA THR A 61 15.68 7.21 10.44
C THR A 61 16.36 8.57 10.59
N PRO A 62 17.49 8.67 11.33
CA PRO A 62 18.25 9.90 11.42
C PRO A 62 18.90 10.23 10.07
N THR A 63 18.82 11.49 9.65
CA THR A 63 19.57 12.03 8.51
C THR A 63 20.82 12.74 9.03
N TYR A 64 21.99 12.30 8.59
CA TYR A 64 23.30 12.89 8.92
C TYR A 64 23.74 13.89 7.85
#